data_AF-B0W8J8-F1
#
_entry.id   AF-B0W8J8-F1
#
_cell.length_a   1.000
_cell.length_b   1.000
_cell.length_c   1.000
_cell.angle_alpha   90.00
_cell.angle_beta   90.00
_cell.angle_gamma   90.00
#
_symmetry.space_group_name_H-M   'P 1'
#
loop_
_entity.id
_entity.type
_entity.pdbx_description
1 polymer ?
#
loop_
_entity_poly.entity_id
_entity_poly.type
_entity_poly.pdbx_seq_one_letter_code
_entity_poly.pdbx_strand_id
1 'polypeptide(L)'
;MENLLAQQKAEREQRQRELMADDFKDRALMMMMDGVLEHRWEDEIKKTPPIPHCLETGKDPQYFNETDIREVKDYEEQIELLHSERTRYKKMLESERLEIAENLEDQIQKFNTTVGQCLLDKIRIECAIREEEIRIIRNTFYNHQRLIYDNDAKLLRDSINEVNKCIDELTEITSELQDKVNDYKNNYETLNTKDKLLDKQFKINFSDTAQSAIVDHAYKIFKRRPKAQLRAVVTVSIFQDLAKRITAKKVNQQSNILLPPECNEFLASCDGLDQMSNCPAGMDNNMWQTLCKMRRIKLESEFRFNDSTNRTVQIIMKRGLIEVPMSGKTVDFDSCILIHRTDVDDINVIIKRAGAKKLKAMVNAAQFRRKIIAQEWDHKALRLKIRDLRDQIKMIEKCKITKEVQDWLKRKSMGTMEDLGQLALEREIENTIYTEEKMLIEIKKSVEDLESRIANKRKENKTLDKQTQELNVDVTEQHLQKDTELEESDKKDAEIRMGAIVDRARLVRLVQTQHSQILELGTMLELQRLKTYPTLTAPPVLVEINARHAKT
;
A
#
# COMPACT_ATOMS: atom_id res chain seq x y z
N MET A 1 40.91 -21.86 7.98
CA MET A 1 40.71 -22.72 6.79
C MET A 1 42.03 -23.00 6.08
N GLU A 2 42.86 -21.99 5.80
CA GLU A 2 44.17 -22.18 5.16
C GLU A 2 45.11 -23.12 5.91
N ASN A 3 45.17 -23.05 7.25
CA ASN A 3 45.99 -23.96 8.06
C ASN A 3 45.54 -25.44 7.98
N LEU A 4 44.23 -25.69 7.78
CA LEU A 4 43.69 -27.06 7.70
C LEU A 4 44.00 -27.70 6.34
N LEU A 5 43.94 -26.89 5.26
CA LEU A 5 44.31 -27.30 3.91
C LEU A 5 45.82 -27.53 3.77
N ALA A 6 46.63 -26.72 4.45
CA ALA A 6 48.08 -26.91 4.51
C ALA A 6 48.46 -28.21 5.25
N GLN A 7 47.79 -28.51 6.37
CA GLN A 7 47.96 -29.77 7.12
C GLN A 7 47.61 -31.00 6.29
N GLN A 8 46.47 -30.99 5.59
CA GLN A 8 46.05 -32.11 4.74
C GLN A 8 46.97 -32.33 3.54
N LYS A 9 47.59 -31.26 3.01
CA LYS A 9 48.56 -31.37 1.91
C LYS A 9 49.89 -31.96 2.37
N ALA A 10 50.36 -31.56 3.55
CA ALA A 10 51.56 -32.10 4.16
C ALA A 10 51.42 -33.59 4.52
N GLU A 11 50.27 -34.01 5.08
CA GLU A 11 50.01 -35.42 5.36
C GLU A 11 49.97 -36.29 4.09
N ARG A 12 49.41 -35.78 2.98
CA ARG A 12 49.40 -36.49 1.69
C ARG A 12 50.79 -36.63 1.10
N GLU A 13 51.61 -35.58 1.15
CA GLU A 13 53.02 -35.65 0.68
C GLU A 13 53.87 -36.58 1.55
N GLN A 14 53.61 -36.64 2.87
CA GLN A 14 54.30 -37.54 3.78
C GLN A 14 53.93 -39.01 3.51
N ARG A 15 52.64 -39.30 3.33
CA ARG A 15 52.14 -40.65 2.96
C ARG A 15 52.66 -41.10 1.59
N GLN A 16 52.79 -40.17 0.65
CA GLN A 16 53.34 -40.44 -0.68
C GLN A 16 54.85 -40.68 -0.64
N ARG A 17 55.60 -40.02 0.27
CA ARG A 17 57.02 -40.31 0.53
C ARG A 17 57.23 -41.63 1.25
N GLU A 18 56.35 -42.00 2.19
CA GLU A 18 56.39 -43.31 2.85
C GLU A 18 56.10 -44.45 1.86
N LEU A 19 55.22 -44.24 0.89
CA LEU A 19 54.94 -45.19 -0.21
C LEU A 19 56.06 -45.25 -1.27
N MET A 20 56.89 -44.20 -1.40
CA MET A 20 58.04 -44.14 -2.32
C MET A 20 59.38 -44.45 -1.66
N ALA A 21 59.40 -44.76 -0.35
CA ALA A 21 60.57 -45.27 0.34
C ALA A 21 60.82 -46.72 -0.12
N ASP A 22 61.53 -46.81 -1.25
CA ASP A 22 62.08 -48.02 -1.84
C ASP A 22 62.82 -48.89 -0.79
N ASP A 23 62.75 -50.22 -0.95
CA ASP A 23 63.21 -51.32 -0.05
C ASP A 23 64.73 -51.32 0.24
N PHE A 24 65.30 -50.18 0.65
CA PHE A 24 66.71 -50.04 0.98
C PHE A 24 67.03 -50.75 2.30
N LYS A 25 66.14 -50.62 3.28
CA LYS A 25 66.28 -51.29 4.58
C LYS A 25 66.25 -52.81 4.44
N ASP A 26 65.29 -53.34 3.68
CA ASP A 26 65.10 -54.78 3.53
C ASP A 26 66.22 -55.40 2.68
N ARG A 27 66.69 -54.71 1.62
CA ARG A 27 67.88 -55.15 0.86
C ARG A 27 69.17 -55.10 1.66
N ALA A 28 69.38 -54.05 2.46
CA ALA A 28 70.58 -53.93 3.30
C ALA A 28 70.61 -54.99 4.41
N LEU A 29 69.45 -55.33 4.98
CA LEU A 29 69.31 -56.38 5.99
C LEU A 29 69.57 -57.78 5.40
N MET A 30 69.04 -58.04 4.20
CA MET A 30 69.31 -59.27 3.44
C MET A 30 70.81 -59.45 3.16
N MET A 31 71.50 -58.35 2.82
CA MET A 31 72.90 -58.38 2.38
C MET A 31 73.91 -58.40 3.54
N MET A 32 73.54 -57.89 4.73
CA MET A 32 74.44 -57.80 5.90
C MET A 32 74.13 -58.82 7.01
N MET A 33 72.90 -59.35 7.09
CA MET A 33 72.47 -60.27 8.15
C MET A 33 71.49 -61.36 7.65
N ASP A 34 71.53 -61.71 6.35
CA ASP A 34 70.65 -62.71 5.71
C ASP A 34 69.13 -62.45 5.96
N GLY A 35 68.76 -61.20 6.22
CA GLY A 35 67.37 -60.79 6.44
C GLY A 35 66.88 -60.90 7.89
N VAL A 36 67.75 -61.19 8.86
CA VAL A 36 67.36 -61.36 10.27
C VAL A 36 68.07 -60.35 11.16
N LEU A 37 67.33 -59.35 11.68
CA LEU A 37 67.87 -58.26 12.50
C LEU A 37 68.13 -58.69 13.96
N GLU A 38 67.29 -59.56 14.52
CA GLU A 38 67.40 -60.08 15.89
C GLU A 38 67.06 -61.57 15.90
N HIS A 39 67.92 -62.38 16.52
CA HIS A 39 67.67 -63.82 16.66
C HIS A 39 66.60 -64.04 17.73
N ARG A 40 65.35 -64.25 17.31
CA ARG A 40 64.25 -64.55 18.22
C ARG A 40 64.21 -66.04 18.46
N TRP A 41 64.14 -66.44 19.73
CA TRP A 41 63.91 -67.81 20.14
C TRP A 41 62.69 -68.43 19.42
N GLU A 42 61.67 -67.62 19.14
CA GLU A 42 60.44 -67.99 18.41
C GLU A 42 60.70 -68.46 16.96
N ASP A 43 61.79 -68.00 16.34
CA ASP A 43 62.17 -68.38 14.96
C ASP A 43 63.13 -69.59 14.94
N GLU A 44 63.89 -69.82 16.01
CA GLU A 44 64.70 -71.03 16.19
C GLU A 44 63.83 -72.27 16.35
N ILE A 45 62.80 -72.19 17.20
CA ILE A 45 61.90 -73.33 17.44
C ILE A 45 61.13 -73.74 16.18
N LYS A 46 60.98 -72.87 15.18
CA LYS A 46 60.31 -73.18 13.90
C LYS A 46 61.19 -74.02 12.96
N LYS A 47 62.53 -74.02 13.15
CA LYS A 47 63.46 -74.83 12.37
C LYS A 47 63.42 -76.28 12.85
N THR A 48 63.56 -77.25 11.94
CA THR A 48 63.64 -78.68 12.28
C THR A 48 65.11 -79.11 12.33
N PRO A 49 65.54 -79.91 13.33
CA PRO A 49 66.88 -80.46 13.37
C PRO A 49 67.13 -81.34 12.14
N PRO A 50 68.38 -81.39 11.64
CA PRO A 50 68.73 -82.26 10.53
C PRO A 50 68.57 -83.72 10.94
N ILE A 51 68.04 -84.54 10.02
CA ILE A 51 67.81 -85.96 10.24
C ILE A 51 69.17 -86.68 10.27
N PRO A 52 69.44 -87.55 11.25
CA PRO A 52 70.64 -88.38 11.28
C PRO A 52 70.80 -89.21 10.00
N HIS A 53 72.02 -89.31 9.49
CA HIS A 53 72.31 -89.93 8.19
C HIS A 53 71.91 -91.42 8.13
N CYS A 54 71.96 -92.13 9.26
CA CYS A 54 71.51 -93.51 9.39
C CYS A 54 69.99 -93.69 9.21
N LEU A 55 69.18 -92.72 9.65
CA LEU A 55 67.72 -92.68 9.45
C LEU A 55 67.35 -92.20 8.04
N GLU A 56 68.12 -91.28 7.49
CA GLU A 56 67.93 -90.75 6.12
C GLU A 56 68.23 -91.81 5.04
N THR A 57 69.22 -92.68 5.29
CA THR A 57 69.60 -93.78 4.38
C THR A 57 68.81 -95.07 4.59
N GLY A 58 67.91 -95.13 5.59
CA GLY A 58 67.06 -96.29 5.86
C GLY A 58 67.84 -97.53 6.31
N LYS A 59 68.97 -97.37 7.01
CA LYS A 59 69.73 -98.49 7.57
C LYS A 59 68.89 -99.24 8.61
N ASP A 60 68.95 -100.57 8.58
CA ASP A 60 68.22 -101.43 9.53
C ASP A 60 68.79 -101.27 10.95
N PRO A 61 67.97 -101.11 12.01
CA PRO A 61 68.43 -100.88 13.39
C PRO A 61 69.40 -101.94 13.94
N GLN A 62 69.42 -103.13 13.34
CA GLN A 62 70.34 -104.22 13.66
C GLN A 62 71.80 -103.94 13.25
N TYR A 63 72.04 -102.99 12.34
CA TYR A 63 73.36 -102.62 11.81
C TYR A 63 73.84 -101.25 12.29
N PHE A 64 73.19 -100.65 13.28
CA PHE A 64 73.63 -99.38 13.85
C PHE A 64 74.97 -99.58 14.57
N ASN A 65 75.95 -98.76 14.22
CA ASN A 65 77.19 -98.67 14.99
C ASN A 65 76.95 -97.83 16.26
N GLU A 66 77.89 -97.84 17.21
CA GLU A 66 77.75 -97.12 18.49
C GLU A 66 77.57 -95.60 18.30
N THR A 67 78.07 -95.05 17.19
CA THR A 67 77.88 -93.64 16.79
C THR A 67 76.49 -93.37 16.22
N ASP A 68 75.92 -94.27 15.42
CA ASP A 68 74.58 -94.18 14.82
C ASP A 68 73.51 -94.24 15.94
N ILE A 69 73.72 -95.10 16.96
CA ILE A 69 72.82 -95.20 18.12
C ILE A 69 72.82 -93.88 18.92
N ARG A 70 73.99 -93.24 19.07
CA ARG A 70 74.13 -91.97 19.79
C ARG A 70 73.50 -90.82 19.00
N GLU A 71 73.75 -90.72 17.70
CA GLU A 71 73.18 -89.67 16.85
C GLU A 71 71.66 -89.76 16.73
N VAL A 72 71.08 -90.97 16.68
CA VAL A 72 69.62 -91.17 16.72
C VAL A 72 69.06 -90.74 18.06
N LYS A 73 69.69 -91.12 19.17
CA LYS A 73 69.24 -90.76 20.51
C LYS A 73 69.30 -89.24 20.75
N ASP A 74 70.39 -88.59 20.33
CA ASP A 74 70.56 -87.14 20.46
C ASP A 74 69.53 -86.38 19.60
N TYR A 75 69.19 -86.90 18.41
CA TYR A 75 68.14 -86.35 17.54
C TYR A 75 66.73 -86.54 18.11
N GLU A 76 66.43 -87.70 18.69
CA GLU A 76 65.16 -87.96 19.38
C GLU A 76 64.98 -87.01 20.58
N GLU A 77 66.03 -86.83 21.40
CA GLU A 77 66.02 -85.88 22.53
C GLU A 77 65.84 -84.42 22.06
N GLN A 78 66.49 -84.02 20.96
CA GLN A 78 66.32 -82.69 20.36
C GLN A 78 64.92 -82.46 19.80
N ILE A 79 64.31 -83.48 19.19
CA ILE A 79 62.92 -83.41 18.70
C ILE A 79 61.94 -83.30 19.85
N GLU A 80 62.10 -84.09 20.91
CA GLU A 80 61.24 -84.02 22.10
C GLU A 80 61.31 -82.64 22.75
N LEU A 81 62.53 -82.09 22.89
CA LEU A 81 62.74 -80.76 23.43
C LEU A 81 62.09 -79.69 22.54
N LEU A 82 62.28 -79.73 21.22
CA LEU A 82 61.64 -78.81 20.29
C LEU A 82 60.11 -78.93 20.27
N HIS A 83 59.57 -80.14 20.38
CA HIS A 83 58.12 -80.34 20.51
C HIS A 83 57.59 -79.72 21.80
N SER A 84 58.32 -79.85 22.91
CA SER A 84 57.97 -79.22 24.17
C SER A 84 57.98 -77.68 24.08
N GLU A 85 59.00 -77.11 23.42
CA GLU A 85 59.15 -75.66 23.23
C GLU A 85 58.11 -75.07 22.27
N ARG A 86 57.82 -75.74 21.14
CA ARG A 86 56.72 -75.36 20.23
C ARG A 86 55.37 -75.41 20.92
N THR A 87 55.13 -76.41 21.75
CA THR A 87 53.90 -76.54 22.53
C THR A 87 53.77 -75.40 23.54
N ARG A 88 54.87 -75.01 24.18
CA ARG A 88 54.93 -73.85 25.09
C ARG A 88 54.66 -72.53 24.34
N TYR A 89 55.29 -72.33 23.18
CA TYR A 89 55.09 -71.13 22.36
C TYR A 89 53.65 -71.04 21.83
N LYS A 90 53.08 -72.14 21.35
CA LYS A 90 51.67 -72.21 20.96
C LYS A 90 50.74 -71.80 22.10
N LYS A 91 50.97 -72.29 23.32
CA LYS A 91 50.18 -71.91 24.51
C LYS A 91 50.31 -70.41 24.82
N MET A 92 51.50 -69.85 24.69
CA MET A 92 51.73 -68.41 24.91
C MET A 92 50.96 -67.55 23.88
N LEU A 93 51.01 -67.92 22.60
CA LEU A 93 50.23 -67.26 21.55
C LEU A 93 48.72 -67.40 21.76
N GLU A 94 48.27 -68.58 22.21
CA GLU A 94 46.85 -68.81 22.53
C GLU A 94 46.38 -67.93 23.70
N SER A 95 47.21 -67.75 24.74
CA SER A 95 46.90 -66.85 25.85
C SER A 95 46.89 -65.38 25.43
N GLU A 96 47.88 -64.94 24.66
CA GLU A 96 47.98 -63.55 24.20
C GLU A 96 46.80 -63.21 23.27
N ARG A 97 46.42 -64.12 22.36
CA ARG A 97 45.23 -63.97 21.52
C ARG A 97 43.97 -63.79 22.35
N LEU A 98 43.84 -64.54 23.45
CA LEU A 98 42.68 -64.50 24.33
C LEU A 98 42.63 -63.18 25.12
N GLU A 99 43.78 -62.72 25.63
CA GLU A 99 43.93 -61.42 26.30
C GLU A 99 43.62 -60.24 25.36
N ILE A 100 44.13 -60.28 24.12
CA ILE A 100 43.84 -59.26 23.10
C ILE A 100 42.34 -59.24 22.77
N ALA A 101 41.71 -60.42 22.63
CA ALA A 101 40.29 -60.51 22.35
C ALA A 101 39.43 -59.93 23.49
N GLU A 102 39.76 -60.25 24.74
CA GLU A 102 39.08 -59.70 25.92
C GLU A 102 39.25 -58.17 26.04
N ASN A 103 40.47 -57.66 25.81
CA ASN A 103 40.73 -56.22 25.80
C ASN A 103 39.97 -55.51 24.67
N LEU A 104 39.90 -56.10 23.48
CA LEU A 104 39.14 -55.55 22.37
C LEU A 104 37.64 -55.48 22.69
N GLU A 105 37.07 -56.54 23.26
CA GLU A 105 35.67 -56.59 23.69
C GLU A 105 35.36 -55.49 24.72
N ASP A 106 36.21 -55.33 25.73
CA ASP A 106 36.07 -54.29 26.77
C ASP A 106 36.19 -52.88 26.18
N GLN A 107 37.10 -52.64 25.24
CA GLN A 107 37.20 -51.35 24.54
C GLN A 107 35.96 -51.06 23.67
N ILE A 108 35.47 -52.06 22.93
CA ILE A 108 34.23 -51.93 22.14
C ILE A 108 33.06 -51.58 23.05
N GLN A 109 32.93 -52.24 24.20
CA GLN A 109 31.86 -51.99 25.15
C GLN A 109 31.94 -50.58 25.78
N LYS A 110 33.13 -50.13 26.16
CA LYS A 110 33.38 -48.76 26.65
C LYS A 110 33.05 -47.71 25.59
N PHE A 111 33.49 -47.94 24.35
CA PHE A 111 33.19 -47.05 23.23
C PHE A 111 31.68 -46.95 22.99
N ASN A 112 30.99 -48.09 22.86
CA ASN A 112 29.55 -48.13 22.65
C ASN A 112 28.77 -47.46 23.80
N THR A 113 29.21 -47.64 25.04
CA THR A 113 28.61 -46.98 26.20
C THR A 113 28.77 -45.46 26.12
N THR A 114 29.94 -44.98 25.72
CA THR A 114 30.23 -43.54 25.55
C THR A 114 29.39 -42.95 24.41
N VAL A 115 29.27 -43.65 23.28
CA VAL A 115 28.40 -43.25 22.16
C VAL A 115 26.93 -43.20 22.59
N GLY A 116 26.48 -44.18 23.38
CA GLY A 116 25.13 -44.20 23.95
C GLY A 116 24.84 -43.00 24.85
N GLN A 117 25.78 -42.63 25.72
CA GLN A 117 25.68 -41.44 26.56
C GLN A 117 25.64 -40.15 25.73
N CYS A 118 26.53 -40.03 24.74
CA CYS A 118 26.54 -38.89 23.81
C CYS A 118 25.23 -38.74 23.05
N LEU A 119 24.60 -39.86 22.65
CA LEU A 119 23.30 -39.85 22.00
C LEU A 119 22.20 -39.35 22.94
N LEU A 120 22.20 -39.77 24.21
CA LEU A 120 21.24 -39.30 25.20
C LEU A 120 21.38 -37.80 25.45
N ASP A 121 22.60 -37.28 25.54
CA ASP A 121 22.83 -35.85 25.71
C ASP A 121 22.43 -35.06 24.47
N LYS A 122 22.67 -35.58 23.27
CA LYS A 122 22.14 -35.00 22.02
C LYS A 122 20.61 -34.90 22.06
N ILE A 123 19.92 -35.97 22.45
CA ILE A 123 18.46 -35.98 22.54
C ILE A 123 17.98 -34.94 23.55
N ARG A 124 18.63 -34.81 24.72
CA ARG A 124 18.27 -33.81 25.73
C ARG A 124 18.43 -32.37 25.20
N ILE A 125 19.53 -32.09 24.51
CA ILE A 125 19.78 -30.77 23.92
C ILE A 125 18.76 -30.48 22.82
N GLU A 126 18.48 -31.44 21.95
CA GLU A 126 17.46 -31.29 20.91
C GLU A 126 16.07 -31.05 21.52
N CYS A 127 15.68 -31.79 22.56
CA CYS A 127 14.43 -31.55 23.27
C CYS A 127 14.34 -30.12 23.84
N ALA A 128 15.41 -29.63 24.48
CA ALA A 128 15.45 -28.27 25.01
C ALA A 128 15.35 -27.20 23.91
N ILE A 129 16.05 -27.39 22.79
CA ILE A 129 15.96 -26.50 21.62
C ILE A 129 14.52 -26.48 21.09
N ARG A 130 13.90 -27.65 20.89
CA ARG A 130 12.52 -27.75 20.40
C ARG A 130 11.51 -27.12 21.35
N GLU A 131 11.71 -27.24 22.65
CA GLU A 131 10.84 -26.61 23.64
C GLU A 131 10.89 -25.08 23.52
N GLU A 132 12.08 -24.50 23.38
CA GLU A 132 12.25 -23.05 23.18
C GLU A 132 11.71 -22.58 21.81
N GLU A 133 11.92 -23.35 20.74
CA GLU A 133 11.31 -23.09 19.42
C GLU A 133 9.78 -22.98 19.52
N ILE A 134 9.14 -23.91 20.25
CA ILE A 134 7.67 -23.89 20.45
C ILE A 134 7.24 -22.66 21.27
N ARG A 135 8.00 -22.25 22.29
CA ARG A 135 7.69 -21.03 23.06
C ARG A 135 7.76 -19.79 22.19
N ILE A 136 8.77 -19.69 21.32
CA ILE A 136 8.89 -18.58 20.35
C ILE A 136 7.68 -18.58 19.41
N ILE A 137 7.31 -19.73 18.85
CA ILE A 137 6.15 -19.83 17.95
C ILE A 137 4.86 -19.43 18.66
N ARG A 138 4.63 -19.88 19.91
CA ARG A 138 3.46 -19.48 20.69
C ARG A 138 3.43 -17.97 20.95
N ASN A 139 4.55 -17.39 21.38
CA ASN A 139 4.63 -15.95 21.64
C ASN A 139 4.42 -15.12 20.37
N THR A 140 4.98 -15.53 19.24
CA THR A 140 4.74 -14.86 17.96
C THR A 140 3.27 -14.95 17.54
N PHE A 141 2.63 -16.11 17.71
CA PHE A 141 1.20 -16.27 17.45
C PHE A 141 0.35 -15.37 18.35
N TYR A 142 0.61 -15.33 19.66
CA TYR A 142 -0.12 -14.47 20.59
C TYR A 142 0.08 -12.98 20.30
N ASN A 143 1.31 -12.56 19.99
CA ASN A 143 1.58 -11.16 19.61
C ASN A 143 0.87 -10.80 18.30
N HIS A 144 0.86 -11.70 17.32
CA HIS A 144 0.14 -11.47 16.06
C HIS A 144 -1.38 -11.34 16.29
N GLN A 145 -1.96 -12.24 17.08
CA GLN A 145 -3.36 -12.16 17.50
C GLN A 145 -3.66 -10.83 18.20
N ARG A 146 -2.79 -10.40 19.15
CA ARG A 146 -2.96 -9.12 19.84
C ARG A 146 -2.93 -7.93 18.87
N LEU A 147 -2.03 -7.93 17.90
CA LEU A 147 -1.95 -6.88 16.87
C LEU A 147 -3.21 -6.83 16.01
N ILE A 148 -3.79 -7.99 15.68
CA ILE A 148 -5.08 -8.07 14.96
C ILE A 148 -6.18 -7.45 15.82
N TYR A 149 -6.32 -7.85 17.08
CA TYR A 149 -7.34 -7.29 17.98
C TYR A 149 -7.17 -5.79 18.22
N ASP A 150 -5.94 -5.30 18.36
CA ASP A 150 -5.66 -3.87 18.50
C ASP A 150 -6.05 -3.10 17.23
N ASN A 151 -5.82 -3.68 16.05
CA ASN A 151 -6.21 -3.07 14.78
C ASN A 151 -7.72 -3.06 14.60
N ASP A 152 -8.41 -4.16 14.92
CA ASP A 152 -9.87 -4.24 14.88
C ASP A 152 -10.51 -3.25 15.86
N ALA A 153 -9.95 -3.12 17.07
CA ALA A 153 -10.39 -2.13 18.05
C ALA A 153 -10.20 -0.69 17.55
N LYS A 154 -9.10 -0.40 16.83
CA LYS A 154 -8.89 0.91 16.18
C LYS A 154 -9.93 1.17 15.09
N LEU A 155 -10.16 0.21 14.18
CA LEU A 155 -11.17 0.34 13.13
C LEU A 155 -12.57 0.58 13.70
N LEU A 156 -12.93 -0.13 14.78
CA LEU A 156 -14.20 0.09 15.48
C LEU A 156 -14.28 1.49 16.10
N ARG A 157 -13.20 1.99 16.72
CA ARG A 157 -13.15 3.36 17.25
C ARG A 157 -13.28 4.41 16.15
N ASP A 158 -12.62 4.21 15.02
CA ASP A 158 -12.72 5.11 13.88
C ASP A 158 -14.15 5.14 13.34
N SER A 159 -14.81 3.97 13.24
CA SER A 159 -16.21 3.88 12.86
C SER A 159 -17.15 4.57 13.85
N ILE A 160 -16.90 4.44 15.17
CA ILE A 160 -17.67 5.15 16.20
C ILE A 160 -17.52 6.66 16.04
N ASN A 161 -16.29 7.15 15.80
CA ASN A 161 -16.02 8.57 15.61
C ASN A 161 -16.74 9.12 14.38
N GLU A 162 -16.74 8.40 13.26
CA GLU A 162 -17.48 8.80 12.05
C GLU A 162 -18.99 8.81 12.28
N VAL A 163 -19.55 7.81 12.97
CA VAL A 163 -20.97 7.81 13.32
C VAL A 163 -21.32 8.98 14.25
N ASN A 164 -20.47 9.31 15.22
CA ASN A 164 -20.70 10.45 16.11
C ASN A 164 -20.69 11.78 15.35
N LYS A 165 -19.77 11.98 14.39
CA LYS A 165 -19.81 13.18 13.52
C LYS A 165 -21.13 13.27 12.75
N CYS A 166 -21.59 12.17 12.15
CA CYS A 166 -22.89 12.13 11.48
C CYS A 166 -24.05 12.45 12.44
N ILE A 167 -24.00 11.97 13.68
CA ILE A 167 -25.00 12.30 14.70
C ILE A 167 -24.98 13.80 15.01
N ASP A 168 -23.81 14.40 15.19
CA ASP A 168 -23.66 15.82 15.48
C ASP A 168 -24.23 16.67 14.33
N GLU A 169 -23.84 16.36 13.09
CA GLU A 169 -24.36 17.03 11.88
C GLU A 169 -25.89 16.91 11.75
N LEU A 170 -26.43 15.70 11.95
CA LEU A 170 -27.88 15.49 11.90
C LEU A 170 -28.60 16.19 13.03
N THR A 171 -27.99 16.30 14.21
CA THR A 171 -28.56 17.00 15.37
C THR A 171 -28.61 18.50 15.11
N GLU A 172 -27.56 19.08 14.54
CA GLU A 172 -27.52 20.48 14.12
C GLU A 172 -28.61 20.78 13.08
N ILE A 173 -28.68 19.96 12.02
CA ILE A 173 -29.73 20.09 10.99
C ILE A 173 -31.13 19.97 11.61
N THR A 174 -31.33 19.02 12.53
CA THR A 174 -32.62 18.83 13.19
C THR A 174 -32.99 20.04 14.05
N SER A 175 -32.03 20.63 14.76
CA SER A 175 -32.24 21.85 15.54
C SER A 175 -32.62 23.01 14.63
N GLU A 176 -31.90 23.24 13.54
CA GLU A 176 -32.23 24.30 12.57
C GLU A 176 -33.63 24.13 11.96
N LEU A 177 -34.00 22.89 11.62
CA LEU A 177 -35.32 22.59 11.07
C LEU A 177 -36.40 22.82 12.13
N GLN A 178 -36.14 22.46 13.39
CA GLN A 178 -37.07 22.69 14.49
C GLN A 178 -37.30 24.19 14.73
N ASP A 179 -36.24 25.00 14.68
CA ASP A 179 -36.33 26.47 14.79
C ASP A 179 -37.15 27.06 13.64
N LYS A 180 -36.87 26.63 12.40
CA LYS A 180 -37.66 27.05 11.22
C LYS A 180 -39.14 26.64 11.34
N VAL A 181 -39.43 25.43 11.83
CA VAL A 181 -40.80 24.97 12.07
C VAL A 181 -41.50 25.83 13.11
N ASN A 182 -40.82 26.17 14.20
CA ASN A 182 -41.35 27.05 15.25
C ASN A 182 -41.64 28.45 14.69
N ASP A 183 -40.72 29.02 13.89
CA ASP A 183 -40.92 30.30 13.22
C ASP A 183 -42.14 30.29 12.29
N TYR A 184 -42.30 29.23 11.49
CA TYR A 184 -43.46 29.10 10.60
C TYR A 184 -44.78 28.95 11.38
N LYS A 185 -44.79 28.18 12.47
CA LYS A 185 -45.96 28.07 13.36
C LYS A 185 -46.33 29.42 13.98
N ASN A 186 -45.35 30.13 14.53
CA ASN A 186 -45.54 31.45 15.14
C ASN A 186 -46.07 32.46 14.12
N ASN A 187 -45.52 32.46 12.90
CA ASN A 187 -45.99 33.32 11.82
C ASN A 187 -47.42 32.98 11.40
N TYR A 188 -47.76 31.69 11.25
CA TYR A 188 -49.11 31.24 10.94
C TYR A 188 -50.13 31.66 12.01
N GLU A 189 -49.81 31.45 13.30
CA GLU A 189 -50.67 31.85 14.41
C GLU A 189 -50.87 33.37 14.46
N THR A 190 -49.81 34.13 14.20
CA THR A 190 -49.87 35.59 14.10
C THR A 190 -50.76 36.06 12.94
N LEU A 191 -50.66 35.43 11.77
CA LEU A 191 -51.52 35.77 10.62
C LEU A 191 -52.99 35.38 10.88
N ASN A 192 -53.23 34.22 11.48
CA ASN A 192 -54.57 33.75 11.83
C ASN A 192 -55.25 34.65 12.88
N THR A 193 -54.51 35.08 13.91
CA THR A 193 -55.03 35.99 14.94
C THR A 193 -55.34 37.37 14.36
N LYS A 194 -54.46 37.92 13.52
CA LYS A 194 -54.72 39.17 12.77
C LYS A 194 -55.97 39.04 11.90
N ASP A 195 -56.12 37.93 11.19
CA ASP A 195 -57.27 37.70 10.31
C ASP A 195 -58.60 37.71 11.09
N LYS A 196 -58.66 37.03 12.24
CA LYS A 196 -59.81 37.04 13.17
C LYS A 196 -60.08 38.44 13.75
N LEU A 197 -59.03 39.20 14.06
CA LEU A 197 -59.16 40.56 14.59
C LEU A 197 -59.78 41.51 13.55
N LEU A 198 -59.45 41.38 12.26
CA LEU A 198 -60.04 42.19 11.20
C LEU A 198 -61.56 41.97 11.07
N ASP A 199 -62.02 40.71 11.21
CA ASP A 199 -63.46 40.39 11.24
C ASP A 199 -64.16 41.00 12.48
N LYS A 200 -63.50 41.02 13.64
CA LYS A 200 -64.02 41.68 14.86
C LYS A 200 -64.05 43.20 14.71
N GLN A 201 -62.99 43.80 14.16
CA GLN A 201 -62.91 45.24 13.91
C GLN A 201 -63.99 45.68 12.93
N PHE A 202 -64.30 44.89 11.90
CA PHE A 202 -65.42 45.19 11.01
C PHE A 202 -66.73 45.30 11.79
N LYS A 203 -67.02 44.32 12.66
CA LYS A 203 -68.24 44.33 13.48
C LYS A 203 -68.32 45.59 14.35
N ILE A 204 -67.25 45.92 15.07
CA ILE A 204 -67.20 47.10 15.96
C ILE A 204 -67.42 48.41 15.19
N ASN A 205 -66.77 48.60 14.04
CA ASN A 205 -66.86 49.87 13.30
C ASN A 205 -68.25 50.11 12.68
N PHE A 206 -68.98 49.03 12.35
CA PHE A 206 -70.23 49.13 11.58
C PHE A 206 -71.50 48.79 12.36
N SER A 207 -71.43 48.01 13.46
CA SER A 207 -72.62 47.66 14.26
C SER A 207 -73.26 48.85 14.96
N ASP A 208 -72.45 49.82 15.39
CA ASP A 208 -72.91 50.96 16.20
C ASP A 208 -73.16 52.22 15.36
N THR A 209 -72.67 52.22 14.11
CA THR A 209 -72.62 53.39 13.22
C THR A 209 -73.69 53.36 12.11
N ALA A 210 -74.19 52.18 11.74
CA ALA A 210 -75.06 52.01 10.58
C ALA A 210 -76.32 51.19 10.88
N GLN A 211 -77.37 51.36 10.07
CA GLN A 211 -78.57 50.54 10.16
C GLN A 211 -78.27 49.08 9.81
N SER A 212 -78.90 48.13 10.53
CA SER A 212 -78.64 46.68 10.40
C SER A 212 -78.62 46.16 8.95
N ALA A 213 -79.58 46.57 8.11
CA ALA A 213 -79.63 46.18 6.70
C ALA A 213 -78.42 46.66 5.86
N ILE A 214 -77.86 47.82 6.20
CA ILE A 214 -76.68 48.39 5.55
C ILE A 214 -75.41 47.65 6.02
N VAL A 215 -75.36 47.24 7.29
CA VAL A 215 -74.25 46.45 7.87
C VAL A 215 -74.12 45.09 7.19
N ASP A 216 -75.23 44.37 6.98
CA ASP A 216 -75.23 43.07 6.29
C ASP A 216 -74.75 43.17 4.85
N HIS A 217 -75.18 44.22 4.14
CA HIS A 217 -74.75 44.48 2.78
C HIS A 217 -73.27 44.89 2.72
N ALA A 218 -72.80 45.71 3.66
CA ALA A 218 -71.40 46.08 3.81
C ALA A 218 -70.51 44.86 4.12
N TYR A 219 -70.97 43.92 4.93
CA TYR A 219 -70.23 42.69 5.25
C TYR A 219 -70.06 41.79 4.02
N LYS A 220 -71.09 41.68 3.17
CA LYS A 220 -70.99 40.98 1.87
C LYS A 220 -69.94 41.62 0.96
N ILE A 221 -69.89 42.95 0.92
CA ILE A 221 -68.88 43.70 0.13
C ILE A 221 -67.47 43.48 0.72
N PHE A 222 -67.33 43.51 2.04
CA PHE A 222 -66.08 43.26 2.76
C PHE A 222 -65.52 41.84 2.49
N LYS A 223 -66.39 40.83 2.39
CA LYS A 223 -66.01 39.44 2.04
C LYS A 223 -65.86 39.17 0.55
N ARG A 224 -66.22 40.11 -0.33
CA ARG A 224 -66.07 39.96 -1.78
C ARG A 224 -64.59 39.96 -2.20
N ARG A 225 -64.20 39.09 -3.13
CA ARG A 225 -62.83 38.91 -3.62
C ARG A 225 -62.71 39.16 -5.13
N PRO A 226 -61.55 39.59 -5.64
CA PRO A 226 -61.26 39.63 -7.07
C PRO A 226 -61.43 38.24 -7.71
N LYS A 227 -61.91 38.19 -8.95
CA LYS A 227 -62.07 36.94 -9.71
C LYS A 227 -60.81 36.52 -10.46
N ALA A 228 -59.80 37.37 -10.53
CA ALA A 228 -58.53 37.08 -11.20
C ALA A 228 -57.79 35.94 -10.48
N GLN A 229 -57.43 34.89 -11.23
CA GLN A 229 -56.69 33.75 -10.71
C GLN A 229 -55.19 33.98 -10.84
N LEU A 230 -54.49 34.06 -9.71
CA LEU A 230 -53.03 34.12 -9.68
C LEU A 230 -52.48 32.70 -9.83
N ARG A 231 -52.16 32.28 -11.05
CA ARG A 231 -51.73 30.89 -11.34
C ARG A 231 -50.31 30.56 -10.89
N ALA A 232 -49.44 31.54 -10.70
CA ALA A 232 -48.10 31.34 -10.14
C ALA A 232 -47.48 32.68 -9.74
N VAL A 233 -47.40 32.97 -8.44
CA VAL A 233 -46.47 34.01 -7.96
C VAL A 233 -45.14 33.31 -7.73
N VAL A 234 -44.16 33.61 -8.58
CA VAL A 234 -42.96 32.77 -8.74
C VAL A 234 -41.90 33.05 -7.67
N THR A 235 -41.90 34.23 -7.05
CA THR A 235 -40.87 34.62 -6.07
C THR A 235 -41.44 35.34 -4.85
N VAL A 236 -40.79 35.11 -3.70
CA VAL A 236 -41.15 35.75 -2.41
C VAL A 236 -41.15 37.27 -2.52
N SER A 237 -40.25 37.85 -3.31
CA SER A 237 -40.16 39.30 -3.52
C SER A 237 -41.36 39.87 -4.28
N ILE A 238 -41.79 39.21 -5.37
CA ILE A 238 -42.99 39.61 -6.12
C ILE A 238 -44.23 39.46 -5.24
N PHE A 239 -44.30 38.39 -4.45
CA PHE A 239 -45.39 38.18 -3.51
C PHE A 239 -45.49 39.28 -2.44
N GLN A 240 -44.37 39.59 -1.77
CA GLN A 240 -44.32 40.62 -0.74
C GLN A 240 -44.66 42.01 -1.30
N ASP A 241 -44.22 42.28 -2.52
CA ASP A 241 -44.47 43.54 -3.20
C ASP A 241 -45.94 43.67 -3.61
N LEU A 242 -46.52 42.63 -4.21
CA LEU A 242 -47.94 42.58 -4.53
C LEU A 242 -48.80 42.76 -3.27
N ALA A 243 -48.48 42.06 -2.17
CA ALA A 243 -49.18 42.21 -0.90
C ALA A 243 -49.18 43.67 -0.42
N LYS A 244 -48.03 44.36 -0.47
CA LYS A 244 -47.94 45.79 -0.13
C LYS A 244 -48.80 46.67 -1.06
N ARG A 245 -48.80 46.38 -2.37
CA ARG A 245 -49.58 47.15 -3.35
C ARG A 245 -51.09 46.96 -3.23
N ILE A 246 -51.58 45.86 -2.63
CA ILE A 246 -53.02 45.68 -2.37
C ILE A 246 -53.57 46.82 -1.49
N THR A 247 -52.81 47.28 -0.49
CA THR A 247 -53.27 48.32 0.47
C THR A 247 -52.85 49.75 0.09
N ALA A 248 -51.88 49.91 -0.82
CA ALA A 248 -51.39 51.22 -1.24
C ALA A 248 -52.39 51.93 -2.18
N LYS A 249 -52.88 53.09 -1.76
CA LYS A 249 -53.91 53.87 -2.49
C LYS A 249 -53.39 54.71 -3.68
N LYS A 250 -52.10 54.60 -4.04
CA LYS A 250 -51.50 55.39 -5.12
C LYS A 250 -50.73 54.50 -6.10
N VAL A 251 -51.09 54.63 -7.37
CA VAL A 251 -50.44 54.04 -8.56
C VAL A 251 -48.94 54.38 -8.67
N ASN A 252 -48.44 55.37 -7.90
CA ASN A 252 -47.09 55.92 -8.02
C ASN A 252 -46.12 55.67 -6.86
N GLN A 253 -46.38 54.69 -5.98
CA GLN A 253 -45.24 54.10 -5.26
C GLN A 253 -44.55 53.13 -6.22
N GLN A 254 -43.64 53.67 -7.04
CA GLN A 254 -42.75 52.88 -7.88
C GLN A 254 -41.90 51.99 -6.98
N SER A 255 -42.41 50.78 -6.73
CA SER A 255 -41.57 49.69 -6.33
C SER A 255 -40.71 49.31 -7.54
N ASN A 256 -39.41 49.12 -7.33
CA ASN A 256 -38.45 48.80 -8.37
C ASN A 256 -38.69 47.41 -9.02
N ILE A 257 -39.71 46.68 -8.56
CA ILE A 257 -40.04 45.34 -9.03
C ILE A 257 -41.16 45.45 -10.08
N LEU A 258 -40.87 45.02 -11.30
CA LEU A 258 -41.89 44.83 -12.33
C LEU A 258 -42.75 43.61 -11.96
N LEU A 259 -44.05 43.83 -11.81
CA LEU A 259 -45.02 42.77 -11.51
C LEU A 259 -45.47 42.08 -12.81
N PRO A 260 -45.65 40.75 -12.79
CA PRO A 260 -46.25 40.01 -13.90
C PRO A 260 -47.64 40.56 -14.32
N PRO A 261 -48.04 40.41 -15.60
CA PRO A 261 -49.33 40.88 -16.10
C PRO A 261 -50.52 40.41 -15.27
N GLU A 262 -50.50 39.17 -14.78
CA GLU A 262 -51.56 38.57 -13.97
C GLU A 262 -51.68 39.26 -12.59
N CYS A 263 -50.56 39.71 -12.02
CA CYS A 263 -50.54 40.47 -10.77
C CYS A 263 -51.14 41.86 -10.98
N ASN A 264 -50.87 42.50 -12.12
CA ASN A 264 -51.45 43.79 -12.47
C ASN A 264 -52.96 43.67 -12.75
N GLU A 265 -53.41 42.61 -13.41
CA GLU A 265 -54.82 42.32 -13.63
C GLU A 265 -55.56 42.10 -12.30
N PHE A 266 -54.94 41.40 -11.36
CA PHE A 266 -55.48 41.22 -10.01
C PHE A 266 -55.63 42.55 -9.26
N LEU A 267 -54.63 43.43 -9.32
CA LEU A 267 -54.70 44.78 -8.72
C LEU A 267 -55.80 45.62 -9.36
N ALA A 268 -55.90 45.62 -10.69
CA ALA A 268 -56.96 46.33 -11.42
C ALA A 268 -58.37 45.79 -11.06
N SER A 269 -58.51 44.48 -10.86
CA SER A 269 -59.75 43.88 -10.39
C SER A 269 -60.12 44.33 -8.96
N CYS A 270 -59.12 44.50 -8.08
CA CYS A 270 -59.34 45.10 -6.77
C CYS A 270 -59.84 46.56 -6.89
N ASP A 271 -59.25 47.36 -7.79
CA ASP A 271 -59.65 48.76 -8.02
C ASP A 271 -61.08 48.85 -8.58
N GLY A 272 -61.46 47.93 -9.47
CA GLY A 272 -62.83 47.82 -9.99
C GLY A 272 -63.87 47.53 -8.90
N LEU A 273 -63.51 46.78 -7.86
CA LEU A 273 -64.39 46.52 -6.73
C LEU A 273 -64.58 47.74 -5.82
N ASP A 274 -63.61 48.65 -5.74
CA ASP A 274 -63.63 49.86 -4.88
C ASP A 274 -64.33 51.07 -5.54
N GLN A 275 -64.82 50.92 -6.77
CA GLN A 275 -65.52 51.99 -7.48
C GLN A 275 -66.77 52.45 -6.73
N MET A 276 -67.03 53.77 -6.74
CA MET A 276 -68.17 54.39 -6.05
C MET A 276 -69.53 53.84 -6.54
N SER A 277 -69.60 53.36 -7.78
CA SER A 277 -70.78 52.70 -8.34
C SER A 277 -71.20 51.43 -7.58
N ASN A 278 -70.29 50.82 -6.81
CA ASN A 278 -70.57 49.65 -5.98
C ASN A 278 -70.99 50.03 -4.54
N CYS A 279 -71.10 51.32 -4.21
CA CYS A 279 -71.50 51.79 -2.88
C CYS A 279 -72.99 51.52 -2.61
N PRO A 280 -73.37 50.96 -1.43
CA PRO A 280 -74.77 50.73 -1.09
C PRO A 280 -75.56 52.04 -0.96
N ALA A 281 -76.82 52.02 -1.39
CA ALA A 281 -77.73 53.15 -1.16
C ALA A 281 -77.93 53.37 0.36
N GLY A 282 -77.67 54.60 0.83
CA GLY A 282 -77.75 54.96 2.25
C GLY A 282 -76.41 54.92 3.01
N MET A 283 -75.30 54.58 2.35
CA MET A 283 -73.95 54.71 2.91
C MET A 283 -73.30 56.02 2.45
N ASP A 284 -72.67 56.76 3.36
CA ASP A 284 -71.95 57.98 3.01
C ASP A 284 -70.57 57.69 2.40
N ASN A 285 -69.95 58.71 1.80
CA ASN A 285 -68.64 58.57 1.15
C ASN A 285 -67.55 58.15 2.15
N ASN A 286 -67.61 58.61 3.40
CA ASN A 286 -66.59 58.33 4.41
C ASN A 286 -66.65 56.88 4.90
N MET A 287 -67.84 56.34 5.10
CA MET A 287 -68.08 54.94 5.43
C MET A 287 -67.70 54.03 4.26
N TRP A 288 -67.98 54.44 3.01
CA TRP A 288 -67.52 53.70 1.82
C TRP A 288 -66.00 53.63 1.74
N GLN A 289 -65.30 54.75 1.91
CA GLN A 289 -63.83 54.78 1.90
C GLN A 289 -63.23 53.93 3.03
N THR A 290 -63.88 53.90 4.20
CA THR A 290 -63.49 53.07 5.33
C THR A 290 -63.70 51.59 5.02
N LEU A 291 -64.83 51.21 4.41
CA LEU A 291 -65.13 49.85 3.98
C LEU A 291 -64.13 49.33 2.94
N CYS A 292 -63.84 50.12 1.90
CA CYS A 292 -62.83 49.82 0.89
C CYS A 292 -61.45 49.61 1.55
N LYS A 293 -61.05 50.50 2.46
CA LYS A 293 -59.78 50.38 3.20
C LYS A 293 -59.72 49.10 4.03
N MET A 294 -60.77 48.78 4.79
CA MET A 294 -60.83 47.55 5.59
C MET A 294 -60.80 46.30 4.71
N ARG A 295 -61.50 46.31 3.56
CA ARG A 295 -61.44 45.21 2.59
C ARG A 295 -60.05 45.02 2.00
N ARG A 296 -59.34 46.09 1.64
CA ARG A 296 -57.95 45.99 1.14
C ARG A 296 -57.01 45.40 2.19
N ILE A 297 -57.15 45.81 3.45
CA ILE A 297 -56.37 45.24 4.56
C ILE A 297 -56.68 43.75 4.76
N LYS A 298 -57.96 43.37 4.69
CA LYS A 298 -58.38 41.95 4.78
C LYS A 298 -57.92 41.11 3.58
N LEU A 299 -57.95 41.68 2.38
CA LEU A 299 -57.42 41.03 1.18
C LEU A 299 -55.91 40.78 1.30
N GLU A 300 -55.16 41.75 1.81
CA GLU A 300 -53.72 41.63 2.04
C GLU A 300 -53.38 40.59 3.11
N SER A 301 -54.14 40.54 4.21
CA SER A 301 -53.96 39.53 5.26
C SER A 301 -54.24 38.12 4.77
N GLU A 302 -55.35 37.92 4.04
CA GLU A 302 -55.71 36.61 3.46
C GLU A 302 -54.72 36.18 2.37
N PHE A 303 -54.22 37.14 1.58
CA PHE A 303 -53.19 36.87 0.58
C PHE A 303 -51.92 36.31 1.25
N ARG A 304 -51.43 36.95 2.32
CA ARG A 304 -50.30 36.46 3.14
C ARG A 304 -50.57 35.12 3.82
N PHE A 305 -51.79 34.89 4.28
CA PHE A 305 -52.19 33.65 4.93
C PHE A 305 -52.18 32.45 3.97
N ASN A 306 -52.67 32.63 2.74
CA ASN A 306 -52.67 31.56 1.73
C ASN A 306 -51.25 31.13 1.32
N ASP A 307 -50.30 32.06 1.22
CA ASP A 307 -48.88 31.74 0.96
C ASP A 307 -48.24 30.95 2.11
N SER A 308 -48.65 31.24 3.35
CA SER A 308 -48.15 30.50 4.52
C SER A 308 -48.66 29.06 4.63
N THR A 309 -49.74 28.71 3.93
CA THR A 309 -50.41 27.39 4.02
C THR A 309 -50.26 26.53 2.77
N ASN A 310 -50.18 27.13 1.57
CA ASN A 310 -50.08 26.42 0.30
C ASN A 310 -48.86 26.92 -0.50
N ARG A 311 -47.67 26.55 -0.03
CA ARG A 311 -46.42 26.97 -0.66
C ARG A 311 -46.01 25.99 -1.76
N THR A 312 -45.83 26.48 -2.97
CA THR A 312 -45.23 25.71 -4.07
C THR A 312 -43.72 25.63 -3.87
N VAL A 313 -43.18 24.42 -3.77
CA VAL A 313 -41.73 24.19 -3.60
C VAL A 313 -41.14 23.78 -4.95
N GLN A 314 -40.18 24.56 -5.45
CA GLN A 314 -39.39 24.18 -6.60
C GLN A 314 -38.19 23.35 -6.16
N ILE A 315 -38.08 22.13 -6.66
CA ILE A 315 -36.94 21.24 -6.39
C ILE A 315 -36.02 21.26 -7.60
N ILE A 316 -34.75 21.64 -7.39
CA ILE A 316 -33.73 21.64 -8.43
C ILE A 316 -32.92 20.34 -8.30
N MET A 317 -32.98 19.49 -9.33
CA MET A 317 -32.22 18.24 -9.40
C MET A 317 -31.15 18.31 -10.49
N LYS A 318 -30.01 17.64 -10.27
CA LYS A 318 -28.95 17.55 -11.26
C LYS A 318 -29.38 16.65 -12.43
N ARG A 319 -28.90 16.94 -13.65
CA ARG A 319 -29.05 16.07 -14.82
C ARG A 319 -28.57 14.65 -14.49
N GLY A 320 -29.40 13.65 -14.77
CA GLY A 320 -29.14 12.24 -14.46
C GLY A 320 -29.97 11.67 -13.30
N LEU A 321 -30.59 12.52 -12.47
CA LEU A 321 -31.58 12.11 -11.45
C LEU A 321 -33.03 12.19 -11.96
N ILE A 322 -33.22 12.80 -13.12
CA ILE A 322 -34.50 12.87 -13.83
C ILE A 322 -34.34 11.98 -15.06
N GLU A 323 -35.05 10.85 -15.07
CA GLU A 323 -34.98 9.85 -16.16
C GLU A 323 -35.92 10.17 -17.32
N VAL A 324 -36.71 11.24 -17.22
CA VAL A 324 -37.67 11.66 -18.24
C VAL A 324 -37.02 12.69 -19.18
N PRO A 325 -37.22 12.58 -20.51
CA PRO A 325 -36.74 13.57 -21.46
C PRO A 325 -37.42 14.92 -21.22
N MET A 326 -36.61 15.96 -20.99
CA MET A 326 -37.13 17.29 -20.69
C MET A 326 -37.21 18.17 -21.94
N SER A 327 -38.41 18.67 -22.25
CA SER A 327 -38.68 19.73 -23.23
C SER A 327 -38.71 21.13 -22.60
N GLY A 328 -38.74 21.19 -21.25
CA GLY A 328 -38.77 22.43 -20.48
C GLY A 328 -40.19 22.94 -20.18
N LYS A 329 -41.21 22.12 -20.45
CA LYS A 329 -42.61 22.43 -20.16
C LYS A 329 -43.07 21.65 -18.93
N THR A 330 -44.02 22.19 -18.18
CA THR A 330 -44.57 21.51 -16.98
C THR A 330 -45.28 20.20 -17.32
N VAL A 331 -45.77 20.06 -18.56
CA VAL A 331 -46.46 18.87 -19.09
C VAL A 331 -45.54 17.64 -19.16
N ASP A 332 -44.23 17.84 -19.24
CA ASP A 332 -43.26 16.73 -19.25
C ASP A 332 -43.28 15.94 -17.92
N PHE A 333 -43.82 16.54 -16.85
CA PHE A 333 -43.82 15.98 -15.50
C PHE A 333 -45.16 15.37 -15.07
N ASP A 334 -46.20 15.43 -15.90
CA ASP A 334 -47.55 14.96 -15.53
C ASP A 334 -47.61 13.45 -15.26
N SER A 335 -46.68 12.69 -15.85
CA SER A 335 -46.52 11.23 -15.66
C SER A 335 -45.34 10.85 -14.76
N CYS A 336 -44.71 11.82 -14.10
CA CYS A 336 -43.56 11.56 -13.23
C CYS A 336 -43.98 11.10 -11.83
N ILE A 337 -43.22 10.16 -11.27
CA ILE A 337 -43.36 9.72 -9.88
C ILE A 337 -42.03 9.99 -9.18
N LEU A 338 -42.10 10.51 -7.95
CA LEU A 338 -40.92 10.68 -7.10
C LEU A 338 -40.64 9.38 -6.34
N ILE A 339 -39.44 8.82 -6.52
CA ILE A 339 -39.01 7.56 -5.90
C ILE A 339 -37.93 7.88 -4.85
N HIS A 340 -37.99 7.21 -3.70
CA HIS A 340 -36.99 7.38 -2.66
C HIS A 340 -35.65 6.74 -3.08
N ARG A 341 -34.53 7.40 -2.79
CA ARG A 341 -33.21 6.92 -3.20
C ARG A 341 -32.89 5.53 -2.67
N THR A 342 -33.30 5.22 -1.45
CA THR A 342 -33.05 3.91 -0.82
C THR A 342 -33.63 2.76 -1.62
N ASP A 343 -34.81 2.93 -2.24
CA ASP A 343 -35.44 1.87 -3.03
C ASP A 343 -34.59 1.50 -4.25
N VAL A 344 -33.99 2.50 -4.89
CA VAL A 344 -33.07 2.32 -6.03
C VAL A 344 -31.77 1.66 -5.57
N ASP A 345 -31.23 2.11 -4.43
CA ASP A 345 -29.99 1.56 -3.86
C ASP A 345 -30.16 0.09 -3.43
N ASP A 346 -31.31 -0.28 -2.86
CA ASP A 346 -31.64 -1.65 -2.46
C ASP A 346 -31.73 -2.60 -3.67
N ILE A 347 -32.38 -2.16 -4.75
CA ILE A 347 -32.43 -2.91 -6.01
C ILE A 347 -31.01 -3.08 -6.58
N ASN A 348 -30.19 -2.04 -6.54
CA ASN A 348 -28.80 -2.09 -7.00
C ASN A 348 -27.95 -3.10 -6.21
N VAL A 349 -28.18 -3.24 -4.90
CA VAL A 349 -27.52 -4.27 -4.08
C VAL A 349 -27.90 -5.68 -4.56
N ILE A 350 -29.18 -5.92 -4.86
CA ILE A 350 -29.66 -7.21 -5.38
C ILE A 350 -29.02 -7.50 -6.75
N ILE A 351 -28.98 -6.52 -7.64
CA ILE A 351 -28.35 -6.64 -8.97
C ILE A 351 -26.86 -6.98 -8.83
N LYS A 352 -26.12 -6.26 -7.98
CA LYS A 352 -24.70 -6.53 -7.73
C LYS A 352 -24.48 -7.94 -7.18
N ARG A 353 -25.34 -8.40 -6.26
CA ARG A 353 -25.27 -9.77 -5.70
C ARG A 353 -25.51 -10.83 -6.78
N ALA A 354 -26.48 -10.63 -7.68
CA ALA A 354 -26.72 -11.51 -8.82
C ALA A 354 -25.54 -11.50 -9.80
N GLY A 355 -24.97 -10.32 -10.09
CA GLY A 355 -23.77 -10.16 -10.91
C GLY A 355 -22.56 -10.89 -10.36
N ALA A 356 -22.32 -10.81 -9.04
CA ALA A 356 -21.24 -11.53 -8.38
C ALA A 356 -21.37 -13.06 -8.51
N LYS A 357 -22.60 -13.59 -8.38
CA LYS A 357 -22.87 -15.03 -8.61
C LYS A 357 -22.54 -15.44 -10.05
N LYS A 358 -22.94 -14.62 -11.04
CA LYS A 358 -22.62 -14.86 -12.46
C LYS A 358 -21.11 -14.84 -12.71
N LEU A 359 -20.39 -13.85 -12.16
CA LEU A 359 -18.94 -13.75 -12.24
C LEU A 359 -18.23 -14.98 -11.65
N LYS A 360 -18.66 -15.42 -10.46
CA LYS A 360 -18.09 -16.63 -9.83
C LYS A 360 -18.30 -17.87 -10.68
N ALA A 361 -19.49 -18.05 -11.26
CA ALA A 361 -19.76 -19.14 -12.18
C ALA A 361 -18.87 -19.08 -13.45
N MET A 362 -18.69 -17.88 -14.03
CA MET A 362 -17.80 -17.68 -15.18
C MET A 362 -16.34 -17.99 -14.86
N VAL A 363 -15.83 -17.56 -13.71
CA VAL A 363 -14.46 -17.86 -13.26
C VAL A 363 -14.27 -19.36 -13.07
N ASN A 364 -15.21 -20.04 -12.43
CA ASN A 364 -15.16 -21.49 -12.24
C ASN A 364 -15.16 -22.24 -13.58
N ALA A 365 -15.99 -21.81 -14.55
CA ALA A 365 -16.00 -22.38 -15.90
C ALA A 365 -14.66 -22.17 -16.64
N ALA A 366 -14.04 -20.99 -16.49
CA ALA A 366 -12.74 -20.70 -17.07
C ALA A 366 -11.62 -21.57 -16.46
N GLN A 367 -11.61 -21.74 -15.14
CA GLN A 367 -10.65 -22.60 -14.44
C GLN A 367 -10.82 -24.08 -14.85
N PHE A 368 -12.06 -24.54 -14.98
CA PHE A 368 -12.35 -25.89 -15.44
C PHE A 368 -11.82 -26.15 -16.86
N ARG A 369 -12.04 -25.20 -17.79
CA ARG A 369 -11.46 -25.28 -19.15
C ARG A 369 -9.94 -25.33 -19.15
N ARG A 370 -9.27 -24.53 -18.31
CA ARG A 370 -7.80 -24.58 -18.18
C ARG A 370 -7.30 -25.95 -17.73
N LYS A 371 -7.98 -26.59 -16.78
CA LYS A 371 -7.64 -27.95 -16.32
C LYS A 371 -7.77 -28.97 -17.44
N ILE A 372 -8.83 -28.89 -18.25
CA ILE A 372 -9.01 -29.78 -19.42
C ILE A 372 -7.86 -29.59 -20.42
N ILE A 373 -7.54 -28.34 -20.79
CA ILE A 373 -6.47 -28.05 -21.75
C ILE A 373 -5.11 -28.58 -21.25
N ALA A 374 -4.82 -28.41 -19.96
CA ALA A 374 -3.58 -28.94 -19.37
C ALA A 374 -3.51 -30.47 -19.45
N GLN A 375 -4.61 -31.16 -19.08
CA GLN A 375 -4.69 -32.62 -19.18
C GLN A 375 -4.59 -33.13 -20.63
N GLU A 376 -5.21 -32.44 -21.58
CA GLU A 376 -5.08 -32.75 -23.02
C GLU A 376 -3.64 -32.59 -23.51
N TRP A 377 -2.94 -31.56 -23.03
CA TRP A 377 -1.53 -31.33 -23.33
C TRP A 377 -0.65 -32.44 -22.73
N ASP A 378 -0.84 -32.79 -21.45
CA ASP A 378 -0.10 -33.88 -20.78
C ASP A 378 -0.27 -35.21 -21.51
N HIS A 379 -1.52 -35.54 -21.88
CA HIS A 379 -1.81 -36.75 -22.65
C HIS A 379 -1.11 -36.73 -24.02
N LYS A 380 -1.07 -35.58 -24.70
CA LYS A 380 -0.36 -35.42 -25.98
C LYS A 380 1.17 -35.57 -25.81
N ALA A 381 1.74 -35.02 -24.74
CA ALA A 381 3.16 -35.15 -24.42
C ALA A 381 3.54 -36.61 -24.13
N LEU A 382 2.75 -37.32 -23.30
CA LEU A 382 2.95 -38.74 -23.02
C LEU A 382 2.85 -39.59 -24.29
N ARG A 383 1.89 -39.30 -25.18
CA ARG A 383 1.79 -39.98 -26.48
C ARG A 383 3.03 -39.78 -27.35
N LEU A 384 3.60 -38.57 -27.36
CA LEU A 384 4.85 -38.30 -28.06
C LEU A 384 6.01 -39.07 -27.44
N LYS A 385 6.09 -39.14 -26.10
CA LYS A 385 7.15 -39.89 -25.43
C LYS A 385 7.06 -41.39 -25.71
N ILE A 386 5.85 -41.95 -25.73
CA ILE A 386 5.63 -43.35 -26.13
C ILE A 386 6.11 -43.59 -27.57
N ARG A 387 5.87 -42.66 -28.49
CA ARG A 387 6.35 -42.77 -29.87
C ARG A 387 7.87 -42.75 -29.93
N ASP A 388 8.50 -41.78 -29.27
CA ASP A 388 9.96 -41.65 -29.17
C ASP A 388 10.60 -42.93 -28.62
N LEU A 389 10.09 -43.46 -27.50
CA LEU A 389 10.58 -44.72 -26.93
C LEU A 389 10.42 -45.91 -27.87
N ARG A 390 9.29 -46.01 -28.60
CA ARG A 390 9.11 -47.06 -29.62
C ARG A 390 10.13 -46.93 -30.75
N ASP A 391 10.45 -45.71 -31.16
CA ASP A 391 11.43 -45.48 -32.22
C ASP A 391 12.87 -45.76 -31.72
N GLN A 392 13.17 -45.47 -30.46
CA GLN A 392 14.43 -45.88 -29.80
C GLN A 392 14.55 -47.41 -29.73
N ILE A 393 13.48 -48.12 -29.36
CA ILE A 393 13.46 -49.60 -29.37
C ILE A 393 13.78 -50.12 -30.78
N LYS A 394 13.12 -49.59 -31.82
CA LYS A 394 13.42 -49.96 -33.21
C LYS A 394 14.88 -49.66 -33.60
N MET A 395 15.46 -48.58 -33.08
CA MET A 395 16.85 -48.22 -33.33
C MET A 395 17.81 -49.22 -32.65
N ILE A 396 17.51 -49.62 -31.42
CA ILE A 396 18.27 -50.64 -30.67
C ILE A 396 18.15 -52.01 -31.37
N GLU A 397 16.95 -52.42 -31.78
CA GLU A 397 16.72 -53.67 -32.51
C GLU A 397 17.49 -53.71 -33.84
N LYS A 398 17.68 -52.57 -34.50
CA LYS A 398 18.45 -52.44 -35.74
C LYS A 398 19.95 -52.21 -35.50
N CYS A 399 20.36 -51.95 -34.27
CA CYS A 399 21.76 -51.72 -33.93
C CYS A 399 22.52 -53.05 -33.94
N LYS A 400 23.43 -53.22 -34.90
CA LYS A 400 24.33 -54.37 -34.91
C LYS A 400 25.42 -54.15 -33.87
N ILE A 401 25.45 -54.99 -32.85
CA ILE A 401 26.48 -54.95 -31.79
C ILE A 401 27.83 -55.22 -32.45
N THR A 402 28.75 -54.25 -32.37
CA THR A 402 30.13 -54.39 -32.85
C THR A 402 30.96 -55.19 -31.85
N LYS A 403 32.03 -55.86 -32.32
CA LYS A 403 32.92 -56.66 -31.45
C LYS A 403 33.48 -55.86 -30.27
N GLU A 404 33.75 -54.58 -30.44
CA GLU A 404 34.24 -53.68 -29.38
C GLU A 404 33.22 -53.51 -28.24
N VAL A 405 31.93 -53.37 -28.55
CA VAL A 405 30.87 -53.25 -27.55
C VAL A 405 30.64 -54.58 -26.83
N GLN A 406 30.79 -55.70 -27.54
CA GLN A 406 30.67 -57.04 -26.96
C GLN A 406 31.83 -57.36 -26.01
N ASP A 407 33.06 -56.94 -26.37
CA ASP A 407 34.23 -57.04 -25.52
C ASP A 407 34.15 -56.10 -24.32
N TRP A 408 33.57 -54.91 -24.48
CA TRP A 408 33.31 -53.98 -23.38
C TRP A 408 32.31 -54.53 -22.36
N LEU A 409 31.18 -55.10 -22.81
CA LEU A 409 30.18 -55.73 -21.93
C LEU A 409 30.75 -56.93 -21.16
N LYS A 410 31.61 -57.75 -21.80
CA LYS A 410 32.31 -58.86 -21.16
C LYS A 410 33.34 -58.40 -20.11
N ARG A 411 34.01 -57.27 -20.35
CA ARG A 411 34.94 -56.68 -19.37
C ARG A 411 34.19 -56.06 -18.18
N LYS A 412 33.02 -55.46 -18.40
CA LYS A 412 32.15 -54.90 -17.34
C LYS A 412 31.58 -55.98 -16.40
N SER A 413 31.26 -57.18 -16.91
CA SER A 413 30.81 -58.29 -16.06
C SER A 413 31.92 -58.92 -15.21
N MET A 414 33.19 -58.63 -15.49
CA MET A 414 34.36 -59.20 -14.79
C MET A 414 34.92 -58.29 -13.68
N GLY A 415 34.27 -57.17 -13.38
CA GLY A 415 34.59 -56.32 -12.22
C GLY A 415 35.90 -55.52 -12.31
N THR A 416 36.68 -55.66 -13.38
CA THR A 416 37.96 -54.97 -13.55
C THR A 416 37.84 -53.83 -14.57
N MET A 417 37.40 -52.67 -14.12
CA MET A 417 37.90 -51.36 -14.56
C MET A 417 37.35 -50.26 -13.64
N GLU A 418 38.24 -49.43 -13.07
CA GLU A 418 37.84 -48.12 -12.55
C GLU A 418 37.42 -47.24 -13.73
N ASP A 419 36.20 -46.75 -13.65
CA ASP A 419 35.46 -46.11 -14.74
C ASP A 419 36.05 -44.71 -15.01
N LEU A 420 36.88 -44.59 -16.06
CA LEU A 420 37.42 -43.28 -16.49
C LEU A 420 36.31 -42.25 -16.76
N GLY A 421 35.09 -42.69 -17.07
CA GLY A 421 33.92 -41.82 -17.22
C GLY A 421 33.37 -41.31 -15.89
N GLN A 422 33.42 -42.13 -14.82
CA GLN A 422 32.98 -41.73 -13.49
C GLN A 422 33.94 -40.71 -12.88
N LEU A 423 35.24 -40.88 -13.06
CA LEU A 423 36.27 -39.95 -12.58
C LEU A 423 36.26 -38.61 -13.34
N ALA A 424 35.85 -38.62 -14.60
CA ALA A 424 35.62 -37.40 -15.39
C ALA A 424 34.36 -36.65 -14.93
N LEU A 425 33.27 -37.38 -14.64
CA LEU A 425 32.02 -36.81 -14.12
C LEU A 425 32.20 -36.25 -12.70
N GLU A 426 32.93 -36.94 -11.84
CA GLU A 426 33.25 -36.47 -10.48
C GLU A 426 34.07 -35.17 -10.52
N ARG A 427 35.05 -35.05 -11.43
CA ARG A 427 35.76 -33.78 -11.65
C ARG A 427 34.87 -32.66 -12.18
N GLU A 428 33.90 -32.98 -13.04
CA GLU A 428 32.98 -31.97 -13.58
C GLU A 428 32.01 -31.47 -12.50
N ILE A 429 31.56 -32.37 -11.61
CA ILE A 429 30.78 -32.03 -10.41
C ILE A 429 31.60 -31.19 -9.42
N GLU A 430 32.86 -31.56 -9.14
CA GLU A 430 33.74 -30.75 -8.28
C GLU A 430 33.98 -29.36 -8.85
N ASN A 431 34.20 -29.25 -10.16
CA ASN A 431 34.38 -27.96 -10.82
C ASN A 431 33.11 -27.10 -10.77
N THR A 432 31.92 -27.68 -10.93
CA THR A 432 30.65 -26.94 -10.82
C THR A 432 30.38 -26.48 -9.39
N ILE A 433 30.62 -27.34 -8.39
CA ILE A 433 30.51 -26.97 -6.98
C ILE A 433 31.45 -25.79 -6.67
N TYR A 434 32.70 -25.84 -7.13
CA TYR A 434 33.66 -24.77 -6.93
C TYR A 434 33.22 -23.43 -7.56
N THR A 435 32.64 -23.48 -8.78
CA THR A 435 32.11 -22.26 -9.42
C THR A 435 30.93 -21.67 -8.68
N GLU A 436 30.01 -22.50 -8.19
CA GLU A 436 28.85 -22.05 -7.42
C GLU A 436 29.25 -21.49 -6.05
N GLU A 437 30.21 -22.11 -5.37
CA GLU A 437 30.75 -21.59 -4.11
C GLU A 437 31.39 -20.20 -4.28
N LYS A 438 32.11 -19.98 -5.38
CA LYS A 438 32.69 -18.68 -5.70
C LYS A 438 31.62 -17.62 -5.96
N MET A 439 30.58 -17.96 -6.72
CA MET A 439 29.42 -17.08 -6.96
C MET A 439 28.70 -16.73 -5.65
N LEU A 440 28.56 -17.69 -4.74
CA LEU A 440 27.92 -17.50 -3.44
C LEU A 440 28.72 -16.55 -2.54
N ILE A 441 30.05 -16.64 -2.56
CA ILE A 441 30.94 -15.70 -1.84
C ILE A 441 30.81 -14.28 -2.40
N GLU A 442 30.75 -14.12 -3.72
CA GLU A 442 30.59 -12.81 -4.36
C GLU A 442 29.23 -12.16 -4.02
N ILE A 443 28.15 -12.95 -4.04
CA ILE A 443 26.82 -12.49 -3.61
C ILE A 443 26.83 -12.10 -2.13
N LYS A 444 27.44 -12.90 -1.25
CA LYS A 444 27.57 -12.55 0.18
C LYS A 444 28.29 -11.23 0.40
N LYS A 445 29.39 -11.01 -0.31
CA LYS A 445 30.14 -9.73 -0.26
C LYS A 445 29.28 -8.56 -0.74
N SER A 446 28.52 -8.75 -1.82
CA SER A 446 27.58 -7.72 -2.30
C SER A 446 26.47 -7.42 -1.28
N VAL A 447 26.02 -8.41 -0.51
CA VAL A 447 25.03 -8.20 0.56
C VAL A 447 25.64 -7.39 1.70
N GLU A 448 26.86 -7.71 2.15
CA GLU A 448 27.57 -6.96 3.19
C GLU A 448 27.80 -5.48 2.78
N ASP A 449 28.20 -5.24 1.52
CA ASP A 449 28.37 -3.89 1.00
C ASP A 449 27.05 -3.09 0.98
N LEU A 450 25.93 -3.74 0.64
CA LEU A 450 24.60 -3.15 0.67
C LEU A 450 24.16 -2.84 2.10
N GLU A 451 24.40 -3.74 3.05
CA GLU A 451 24.10 -3.54 4.47
C GLU A 451 24.89 -2.34 5.05
N SER A 452 26.17 -2.24 4.69
CA SER A 452 27.02 -1.09 5.05
C SER A 452 26.48 0.23 4.48
N ARG A 453 26.06 0.24 3.20
CA ARG A 453 25.43 1.42 2.58
C ARG A 453 24.11 1.79 3.25
N ILE A 454 23.28 0.81 3.61
CA ILE A 454 22.03 1.05 4.36
C ILE A 454 22.34 1.64 5.74
N ALA A 455 23.36 1.13 6.44
CA ALA A 455 23.76 1.66 7.74
C ALA A 455 24.24 3.12 7.66
N ASN A 456 25.01 3.48 6.63
CA ASN A 456 25.44 4.85 6.39
C ASN A 456 24.26 5.77 6.08
N LYS A 457 23.33 5.35 5.22
CA LYS A 457 22.10 6.12 4.91
C LYS A 457 21.21 6.31 6.14
N ARG A 458 21.13 5.32 7.03
CA ARG A 458 20.42 5.47 8.32
C ARG A 458 21.08 6.50 9.23
N LYS A 459 22.41 6.61 9.25
CA LYS A 459 23.13 7.65 10.01
C LYS A 459 22.90 9.04 9.43
N GLU A 460 22.94 9.18 8.11
CA GLU A 460 22.62 10.44 7.42
C GLU A 460 21.18 10.89 7.73
N ASN A 461 20.20 10.00 7.61
CA ASN A 461 18.80 10.32 7.94
C ASN A 461 18.64 10.76 9.40
N LYS A 462 19.28 10.09 10.36
CA LYS A 462 19.28 10.53 11.76
C LYS A 462 19.88 11.93 11.96
N THR A 463 20.83 12.32 11.12
CA THR A 463 21.45 13.66 11.18
C THR A 463 20.50 14.71 10.62
N LEU A 464 19.83 14.41 9.50
CA LEU A 464 18.80 15.27 8.91
C LEU A 464 17.59 15.44 9.84
N ASP A 465 17.16 14.37 10.53
CA ASP A 465 16.07 14.44 11.51
C ASP A 465 16.42 15.39 12.66
N LYS A 466 17.67 15.34 13.16
CA LYS A 466 18.16 16.28 14.18
C LYS A 466 18.17 17.72 13.68
N GLN A 467 18.70 17.96 12.49
CA GLN A 467 18.71 19.30 11.87
C GLN A 467 17.30 19.85 11.67
N THR A 468 16.36 18.98 11.29
CA THR A 468 14.95 19.36 11.12
C THR A 468 14.30 19.70 12.46
N GLN A 469 14.63 18.96 13.52
CA GLN A 469 14.16 19.29 14.87
C GLN A 469 14.73 20.62 15.37
N GLU A 470 16.03 20.87 15.18
CA GLU A 470 16.67 22.15 15.51
C GLU A 470 16.03 23.31 14.75
N LEU A 471 15.88 23.20 13.43
CA LEU A 471 15.19 24.21 12.60
C LEU A 471 13.75 24.45 13.04
N ASN A 472 13.02 23.40 13.42
CA ASN A 472 11.64 23.57 13.90
C ASN A 472 11.59 24.31 15.23
N VAL A 473 12.54 24.05 16.15
CA VAL A 473 12.66 24.81 17.40
C VAL A 473 12.95 26.28 17.09
N ASP A 474 13.91 26.58 16.22
CA ASP A 474 14.25 27.94 15.81
C ASP A 474 13.05 28.66 15.19
N VAL A 475 12.30 27.98 14.30
CA VAL A 475 11.09 28.52 13.67
C VAL A 475 10.00 28.79 14.71
N THR A 476 9.82 27.88 15.68
CA THR A 476 8.84 28.11 16.76
C THR A 476 9.23 29.26 17.69
N GLU A 477 10.53 29.43 17.97
CA GLU A 477 11.03 30.55 18.75
C GLU A 477 10.85 31.88 17.99
N GLN A 478 11.15 31.90 16.68
CA GLN A 478 10.88 33.05 15.83
C GLN A 478 9.39 33.38 15.76
N HIS A 479 8.51 32.38 15.68
CA HIS A 479 7.06 32.60 15.75
C HIS A 479 6.59 33.14 17.10
N LEU A 480 7.24 32.78 18.20
CA LEU A 480 6.93 33.30 19.54
C LEU A 480 7.44 34.73 19.75
N GLN A 481 8.59 35.07 19.17
CA GLN A 481 9.16 36.43 19.17
C GLN A 481 8.52 37.34 18.12
N LYS A 482 7.60 36.82 17.29
CA LYS A 482 6.95 37.55 16.21
C LYS A 482 5.89 38.49 16.76
N ASP A 483 6.23 39.77 16.85
CA ASP A 483 5.30 40.84 17.23
C ASP A 483 4.45 41.27 16.01
N THR A 484 3.27 40.67 15.87
CA THR A 484 2.40 40.86 14.71
C THR A 484 1.90 42.29 14.56
N GLU A 485 1.79 43.04 15.65
CA GLU A 485 1.35 44.44 15.63
C GLU A 485 2.42 45.37 15.04
N LEU A 486 3.70 45.12 15.35
CA LEU A 486 4.82 45.87 14.79
C LEU A 486 4.97 45.62 13.27
N GLU A 487 4.84 44.37 12.82
CA GLU A 487 4.88 44.03 11.38
C GLU A 487 3.72 44.65 10.59
N GLU A 488 2.51 44.71 11.17
CA GLU A 488 1.39 45.40 10.54
C GLU A 488 1.61 46.91 10.47
N SER A 489 2.24 47.50 11.50
CA SER A 489 2.63 48.91 11.49
C SER A 489 3.68 49.20 10.41
N ASP A 490 4.74 48.39 10.32
CA ASP A 490 5.78 48.56 9.31
C ASP A 490 5.27 48.34 7.87
N LYS A 491 4.31 47.42 7.67
CA LYS A 491 3.62 47.25 6.39
C LYS A 491 2.78 48.46 6.04
N LYS A 492 2.00 49.01 6.98
CA LYS A 492 1.23 50.25 6.77
C LYS A 492 2.17 51.41 6.43
N ASP A 493 3.29 51.54 7.13
CA ASP A 493 4.28 52.58 6.86
C ASP A 493 4.97 52.37 5.49
N ALA A 494 5.21 51.13 5.08
CA ALA A 494 5.73 50.82 3.75
C ALA A 494 4.72 51.13 2.64
N GLU A 495 3.43 50.85 2.86
CA GLU A 495 2.34 51.21 1.93
C GLU A 495 2.19 52.73 1.81
N ILE A 496 2.28 53.46 2.92
CA ILE A 496 2.28 54.94 2.92
C ILE A 496 3.49 55.47 2.13
N ARG A 497 4.69 54.94 2.37
CA ARG A 497 5.90 55.30 1.61
C ARG A 497 5.76 55.00 0.13
N MET A 498 5.20 53.84 -0.23
CA MET A 498 4.95 53.45 -1.61
C MET A 498 3.93 54.39 -2.28
N GLY A 499 2.84 54.73 -1.57
CA GLY A 499 1.85 55.71 -2.03
C GLY A 499 2.46 57.07 -2.32
N ALA A 500 3.29 57.59 -1.40
CA ALA A 500 4.00 58.85 -1.58
C ALA A 500 4.94 58.84 -2.80
N ILE A 501 5.61 57.72 -3.08
CA ILE A 501 6.47 57.56 -4.27
C ILE A 501 5.62 57.59 -5.55
N VAL A 502 4.48 56.89 -5.56
CA VAL A 502 3.56 56.86 -6.71
C VAL A 502 2.98 58.26 -6.98
N ASP A 503 2.56 58.97 -5.94
CA ASP A 503 2.04 60.34 -6.06
C ASP A 503 3.10 61.31 -6.56
N ARG A 504 4.33 61.21 -6.04
CA ARG A 504 5.48 61.98 -6.55
C ARG A 504 5.72 61.68 -8.03
N ALA A 505 5.72 60.42 -8.44
CA ALA A 505 5.90 60.03 -9.84
C ALA A 505 4.78 60.58 -10.74
N ARG A 506 3.53 60.58 -10.25
CA ARG A 506 2.39 61.19 -10.96
C ARG A 506 2.57 62.70 -11.11
N LEU A 507 2.96 63.40 -10.05
CA LEU A 507 3.21 64.85 -10.08
C LEU A 507 4.35 65.20 -11.03
N VAL A 508 5.43 64.42 -11.04
CA VAL A 508 6.55 64.62 -11.97
C VAL A 508 6.08 64.47 -13.42
N ARG A 509 5.28 63.43 -13.74
CA ARG A 509 4.70 63.28 -15.08
C ARG A 509 3.80 64.45 -15.46
N LEU A 510 3.00 64.96 -14.53
CA LEU A 510 2.14 66.13 -14.77
C LEU A 510 2.98 67.38 -15.10
N VAL A 511 4.03 67.64 -14.33
CA VAL A 511 4.95 68.75 -14.57
C VAL A 511 5.64 68.60 -15.92
N GLN A 512 6.08 67.39 -16.29
CA GLN A 512 6.67 67.11 -17.61
C GLN A 512 5.68 67.42 -18.74
N THR A 513 4.43 66.97 -18.64
CA THR A 513 3.39 67.26 -19.64
C THR A 513 3.11 68.75 -19.76
N GLN A 514 2.98 69.45 -18.63
CA GLN A 514 2.78 70.91 -18.62
C GLN A 514 3.99 71.64 -19.21
N HIS A 515 5.20 71.19 -18.92
CA HIS A 515 6.41 71.75 -19.50
C HIS A 515 6.45 71.57 -21.03
N SER A 516 6.09 70.38 -21.54
CA SER A 516 5.96 70.14 -22.98
C SER A 516 4.93 71.07 -23.62
N GLN A 517 3.78 71.30 -22.99
CA GLN A 517 2.76 72.24 -23.48
C GLN A 517 3.27 73.69 -23.50
N ILE A 518 4.00 74.12 -22.47
CA ILE A 518 4.63 75.45 -22.45
C ILE A 518 5.67 75.57 -23.56
N LEU A 519 6.44 74.51 -23.81
CA LEU A 519 7.43 74.49 -24.88
C LEU A 519 6.75 74.58 -26.25
N GLU A 520 5.67 73.82 -26.49
CA GLU A 520 4.85 73.93 -27.69
C GLU A 520 4.32 75.36 -27.88
N LEU A 521 3.72 75.95 -26.85
CA LEU A 521 3.24 77.34 -26.88
C LEU A 521 4.38 78.33 -27.16
N GLY A 522 5.56 78.11 -26.56
CA GLY A 522 6.76 78.91 -26.82
C GLY A 522 7.23 78.79 -28.27
N THR A 523 7.28 77.59 -28.84
CA THR A 523 7.60 77.40 -30.26
C THR A 523 6.55 78.02 -31.18
N MET A 524 5.26 77.95 -30.84
CA MET A 524 4.20 78.62 -31.59
C MET A 524 4.36 80.15 -31.55
N LEU A 525 4.75 80.70 -30.40
CA LEU A 525 5.07 82.12 -30.26
C LEU A 525 6.29 82.51 -31.10
N GLU A 526 7.36 81.71 -31.09
CA GLU A 526 8.56 81.92 -31.91
C GLU A 526 8.23 81.85 -33.41
N LEU A 527 7.40 80.89 -33.83
CA LEU A 527 6.88 80.79 -35.19
C LEU A 527 6.02 82.00 -35.58
N GLN A 528 5.22 82.55 -34.67
CA GLN A 528 4.50 83.80 -34.91
C GLN A 528 5.43 85.01 -35.02
N ARG A 529 6.51 85.06 -34.23
CA ARG A 529 7.56 86.08 -34.35
C ARG A 529 8.27 86.00 -35.71
N LEU A 530 8.58 84.79 -36.17
CA LEU A 530 9.16 84.55 -37.51
C LEU A 530 8.20 84.91 -38.66
N LYS A 531 6.88 84.81 -38.45
CA LYS A 531 5.88 85.31 -39.41
C LYS A 531 5.80 86.84 -39.47
N THR A 532 6.19 87.54 -38.41
CA THR A 532 6.14 89.00 -38.32
C THR A 532 7.46 89.69 -38.64
N TYR A 533 8.58 88.95 -38.69
CA TYR A 533 9.91 89.47 -39.03
C TYR A 533 10.67 88.48 -39.93
N PRO A 534 11.13 88.86 -41.14
CA PRO A 534 11.93 87.99 -41.99
C PRO A 534 13.37 87.90 -41.46
N THR A 535 13.76 86.73 -40.93
CA THR A 535 15.13 86.48 -40.42
C THR A 535 15.94 85.66 -41.43
N LEU A 536 17.07 86.24 -41.85
CA LEU A 536 18.10 85.66 -42.72
C LEU A 536 18.80 84.48 -42.03
N THR A 537 18.85 83.32 -42.68
CA THR A 537 19.53 82.12 -42.15
C THR A 537 21.03 82.10 -42.47
N ALA A 538 21.85 81.86 -41.45
CA ALA A 538 23.27 81.51 -41.56
C ALA A 538 23.54 80.12 -40.92
N PRO A 539 24.60 79.39 -41.33
CA PRO A 539 24.75 77.94 -41.11
C PRO A 539 25.28 77.57 -39.71
N PRO A 540 25.14 76.30 -39.28
CA PRO A 540 25.26 75.89 -37.89
C PRO A 540 26.72 75.68 -37.47
N VAL A 541 27.10 76.26 -36.33
CA VAL A 541 28.36 75.96 -35.63
C VAL A 541 28.06 74.95 -34.52
N LEU A 542 28.85 73.88 -34.54
CA LEU A 542 28.98 72.83 -33.54
C LEU A 542 29.20 73.40 -32.13
N VAL A 543 28.40 72.94 -31.16
CA VAL A 543 28.75 72.99 -29.74
C VAL A 543 28.36 71.66 -29.08
N GLU A 544 29.36 70.80 -28.91
CA GLU A 544 29.38 69.75 -27.89
C GLU A 544 29.50 70.40 -26.51
N ILE A 545 28.50 70.26 -25.63
CA ILE A 545 28.68 70.43 -24.18
C ILE A 545 27.88 69.37 -23.42
N ASN A 546 28.64 68.41 -22.90
CA ASN A 546 28.49 67.72 -21.61
C ASN A 546 27.20 66.95 -21.29
N ALA A 547 27.18 65.69 -21.72
CA ALA A 547 26.56 64.61 -20.95
C ALA A 547 27.47 64.23 -19.77
N ARG A 548 27.29 64.91 -18.63
CA ARG A 548 27.67 64.40 -17.31
C ARG A 548 26.44 64.43 -16.40
N HIS A 549 26.25 63.33 -15.68
CA HIS A 549 25.19 63.01 -14.71
C HIS A 549 23.96 62.28 -15.28
N ALA A 550 24.02 60.94 -15.23
CA ALA A 550 23.05 60.11 -14.51
C ALA A 550 23.48 58.63 -14.52
N LYS A 551 24.42 58.27 -13.63
CA LYS A 551 24.49 56.93 -13.04
C LYS A 551 24.22 57.12 -11.55
N THR A 552 22.97 56.89 -11.17
CA THR A 552 22.50 56.30 -9.91
C THR A 552 20.98 56.27 -9.99
#